data_AF-A0A932DJH5-F1
#
_entry.id   AF-A0A932DJH5-F1
#
_cell.length_a   1.000
_cell.length_b   1.000
_cell.length_c   1.000
_cell.angle_alpha   90.00
_cell.angle_beta   90.00
_cell.angle_gamma   90.00
#
_symmetry.space_group_name_H-M   'P 1'
#
loop_
_entity.id
_entity.type
_entity.pdbx_description
1 polymer ?
#
loop_
_entity_poly.entity_id
_entity_poly.type
_entity_poly.pdbx_seq_one_letter_code
_entity_poly.pdbx_strand_id
1 'polypeptide(L)'
;MTQRNTSGLVVGAILIGLGVFFLFAEFFNFMAWHLLWPFLVIGVGGLFFIGMVAGGKSTAGLAIPGSIISTVGLMLFFQNWTGQWATWAYGWTIILMAVGLGIVIMGAWAGDRQQRHSGWSLMKVGFVLFVIFGAFFEGLIFRSGNSVVSQFLFPVLLIVVGLYLLVRRFGPGPVQPVAPPSTTGNDNAAPPPQAPG
;
A
#
# COMPACT_ATOMS: atom_id res chain seq x y z
N MET A 1 -17.72 38.29 -63.96
CA MET A 1 -16.96 37.04 -63.75
C MET A 1 -17.05 36.68 -62.28
N THR A 2 -17.90 35.72 -61.92
CA THR A 2 -18.17 35.35 -60.53
C THR A 2 -16.96 34.57 -60.00
N GLN A 3 -16.10 35.23 -59.21
CA GLN A 3 -15.03 34.58 -58.45
C GLN A 3 -15.70 33.60 -57.47
N ARG A 4 -15.81 32.32 -57.87
CA ARG A 4 -16.24 31.26 -56.96
C ARG A 4 -15.24 31.25 -55.80
N ASN A 5 -15.78 31.17 -54.58
CA ASN A 5 -15.05 31.14 -53.31
C ASN A 5 -14.24 29.82 -53.13
N THR A 6 -13.62 29.32 -54.19
CA THR A 6 -12.83 28.09 -54.23
C THR A 6 -11.66 28.17 -53.27
N SER A 7 -11.07 29.36 -53.08
CA SER A 7 -10.02 29.58 -52.08
C SER A 7 -10.53 29.35 -50.65
N GLY A 8 -11.75 29.78 -50.32
CA GLY A 8 -12.36 29.50 -49.02
C GLY A 8 -12.66 28.01 -48.82
N LEU A 9 -13.05 27.33 -49.89
CA LEU A 9 -13.33 25.89 -49.87
C LEU A 9 -12.05 25.05 -49.71
N VAL A 10 -10.96 25.44 -50.38
CA VAL A 10 -9.65 24.80 -50.28
C VAL A 10 -9.03 25.04 -48.90
N VAL A 11 -9.10 26.27 -48.39
CA VAL A 11 -8.63 26.58 -47.02
C VAL A 11 -9.44 25.82 -45.97
N GLY A 12 -10.77 25.74 -46.14
CA GLY A 12 -11.63 24.94 -45.27
C GLY A 12 -11.30 23.45 -45.31
N ALA A 13 -11.09 22.88 -46.49
CA ALA A 13 -10.69 21.48 -46.66
C ALA A 13 -9.32 21.19 -46.02
N ILE A 14 -8.36 22.10 -46.15
CA ILE A 14 -7.04 21.98 -45.49
C ILE A 14 -7.19 22.04 -43.98
N LEU A 15 -7.98 22.98 -43.43
CA LEU A 15 -8.22 23.07 -41.99
C LEU A 15 -8.89 21.82 -41.42
N ILE A 16 -9.88 21.27 -42.13
CA ILE A 16 -10.56 20.02 -41.74
C ILE A 16 -9.56 18.86 -41.79
N GLY A 17 -8.77 18.75 -42.86
CA GLY A 17 -7.75 17.71 -42.98
C GLY A 17 -6.70 17.80 -41.86
N LEU A 18 -6.25 19.01 -41.54
CA LEU A 18 -5.28 19.26 -40.47
C LEU A 18 -5.88 18.95 -39.10
N GLY A 19 -7.15 19.31 -38.88
CA GLY A 19 -7.88 19.01 -37.64
C GLY A 19 -8.09 17.51 -37.43
N VAL A 20 -8.46 16.77 -38.48
CA VAL A 20 -8.59 15.30 -38.44
C VAL A 20 -7.23 14.64 -38.19
N PHE A 21 -6.17 15.15 -38.82
CA PHE A 21 -4.81 14.66 -38.60
C PHE A 21 -4.35 14.87 -37.15
N PHE A 22 -4.58 16.06 -36.59
CA PHE A 22 -4.26 16.36 -35.19
C PHE A 22 -5.09 15.51 -34.23
N LEU A 23 -6.37 15.28 -34.52
CA LEU A 23 -7.22 14.38 -33.73
C LEU A 23 -6.71 12.94 -33.74
N PHE A 24 -6.27 12.45 -34.90
CA PHE A 24 -5.67 11.12 -35.01
C PHE A 24 -4.36 11.04 -34.22
N ALA A 25 -3.50 12.05 -34.32
CA ALA A 25 -2.26 12.12 -33.56
C ALA A 25 -2.53 12.14 -32.04
N GLU A 26 -3.50 12.93 -31.60
CA GLU A 26 -3.92 13.02 -30.20
C GLU A 26 -4.52 11.71 -29.69
N PHE A 27 -5.35 11.05 -30.50
CA PHE A 27 -5.96 9.77 -30.13
C PHE A 27 -4.91 8.67 -29.92
N PHE A 28 -3.93 8.57 -30.82
CA PHE A 28 -2.81 7.65 -30.67
C PHE A 28 -1.90 8.03 -29.49
N ASN A 29 -1.64 9.32 -29.28
CA ASN A 29 -0.83 9.79 -28.17
C ASN A 29 -1.52 9.56 -26.83
N PHE A 30 -2.83 9.83 -26.73
CA PHE A 30 -3.63 9.60 -25.53
C PHE A 30 -3.65 8.12 -25.17
N MET A 31 -3.95 7.23 -26.13
CA MET A 31 -3.96 5.79 -25.88
C MET A 31 -2.57 5.28 -25.50
N ALA A 32 -1.52 5.74 -26.19
CA ALA A 32 -0.14 5.39 -25.87
C ALA A 32 0.27 5.92 -24.49
N TRP A 33 -0.04 7.16 -24.15
CA TRP A 33 0.32 7.80 -22.89
C TRP A 33 -0.40 7.16 -21.70
N HIS A 34 -1.69 6.86 -21.85
CA HIS A 34 -2.48 6.17 -20.81
C HIS A 34 -1.96 4.75 -20.53
N LEU A 35 -1.36 4.08 -21.53
CA LEU A 35 -0.78 2.75 -21.37
C LEU A 35 0.68 2.81 -20.91
N LEU A 36 1.47 3.74 -21.46
CA LEU A 36 2.91 3.91 -21.18
C LEU A 36 3.16 4.41 -19.76
N TRP A 37 2.34 5.33 -19.24
CA TRP A 37 2.57 5.93 -17.93
C TRP A 37 2.53 4.89 -16.79
N PRO A 38 1.48 4.06 -16.63
CA PRO A 38 1.50 2.98 -15.64
C PRO A 38 2.63 1.98 -15.88
N PHE A 39 2.96 1.70 -17.15
CA PHE A 39 4.03 0.77 -17.49
C PHE A 39 5.41 1.27 -17.06
N LEU A 40 5.67 2.57 -17.19
CA LEU A 40 6.87 3.22 -16.66
C LEU A 40 6.94 3.10 -15.14
N VAL A 41 5.81 3.31 -14.44
CA VAL A 41 5.75 3.14 -12.97
C VAL A 41 6.07 1.69 -12.58
N ILE A 42 5.46 0.71 -13.26
CA ILE A 42 5.78 -0.72 -13.04
C ILE A 42 7.26 -0.99 -13.34
N GLY A 43 7.81 -0.42 -14.40
CA GLY A 43 9.22 -0.56 -14.77
C GLY A 43 10.17 -0.03 -13.69
N VAL A 44 9.86 1.13 -13.10
CA VAL A 44 10.61 1.68 -11.96
C VAL A 44 10.52 0.74 -10.75
N GLY A 45 9.33 0.24 -10.42
CA GLY A 45 9.15 -0.75 -9.35
C GLY A 45 9.94 -2.04 -9.59
N GLY A 46 9.95 -2.53 -10.83
CA GLY A 46 10.78 -3.64 -11.28
C GLY A 46 12.28 -3.37 -11.14
N LEU A 47 12.72 -2.14 -11.40
CA LEU A 47 14.12 -1.72 -11.21
C LEU A 47 14.57 -1.88 -9.75
N PHE A 48 13.70 -1.56 -8.79
CA PHE A 48 13.98 -1.79 -7.37
C PHE A 48 14.13 -3.30 -7.06
N PHE A 49 13.33 -4.16 -7.68
CA PHE A 49 13.50 -5.62 -7.56
C PHE A 49 14.79 -6.12 -8.22
N ILE A 50 15.18 -5.56 -9.37
CA ILE A 50 16.45 -5.90 -10.03
C ILE A 50 17.62 -5.45 -9.16
N GLY A 51 17.57 -4.23 -8.60
CA GLY A 51 18.58 -3.72 -7.66
C GLY A 51 18.64 -4.52 -6.36
N MET A 52 17.50 -5.05 -5.91
CA MET A 52 17.43 -6.08 -4.88
C MET A 52 18.30 -7.25 -5.35
N VAL A 53 17.89 -7.96 -6.41
CA VAL A 53 18.53 -9.18 -6.96
C VAL A 53 20.04 -9.02 -7.18
N ALA A 54 20.47 -7.88 -7.73
CA ALA A 54 21.86 -7.58 -8.01
C ALA A 54 22.70 -7.26 -6.75
N GLY A 55 22.12 -6.60 -5.74
CA GLY A 55 22.83 -6.20 -4.51
C GLY A 55 22.79 -7.24 -3.37
N GLY A 56 22.09 -8.35 -3.56
CA GLY A 56 22.03 -9.45 -2.59
C GLY A 56 21.37 -9.08 -1.25
N LYS A 57 21.77 -9.76 -0.17
CA LYS A 57 21.11 -9.64 1.14
C LYS A 57 21.13 -8.22 1.74
N SER A 58 22.13 -7.42 1.37
CA SER A 58 22.29 -6.03 1.84
C SER A 58 21.22 -5.09 1.26
N THR A 59 20.74 -5.37 0.05
CA THR A 59 19.72 -4.57 -0.65
C THR A 59 18.31 -5.12 -0.49
N ALA A 60 18.08 -6.05 0.45
CA ALA A 60 16.75 -6.58 0.73
C ALA A 60 15.75 -5.47 1.13
N GLY A 61 16.26 -4.35 1.67
CA GLY A 61 15.53 -3.10 1.90
C GLY A 61 14.70 -2.60 0.70
N LEU A 62 15.19 -2.81 -0.53
CA LEU A 62 14.59 -2.29 -1.76
C LEU A 62 13.27 -2.98 -2.15
N ALA A 63 12.94 -4.15 -1.58
CA ALA A 63 11.65 -4.78 -1.84
C ALA A 63 10.46 -3.97 -1.33
N ILE A 64 10.63 -3.16 -0.27
CA ILE A 64 9.55 -2.31 0.23
C ILE A 64 9.16 -1.27 -0.83
N PRO A 65 10.04 -0.34 -1.25
CA PRO A 65 9.68 0.62 -2.29
C PRO A 65 9.33 -0.08 -3.63
N GLY A 66 10.02 -1.16 -3.99
CA GLY A 66 9.71 -1.92 -5.21
C GLY A 66 8.29 -2.48 -5.23
N SER A 67 7.85 -3.10 -4.13
CA SER A 67 6.49 -3.65 -4.02
C SER A 67 5.41 -2.57 -4.06
N ILE A 68 5.63 -1.42 -3.40
CA ILE A 68 4.70 -0.29 -3.41
C ILE A 68 4.54 0.24 -4.83
N ILE A 69 5.66 0.57 -5.48
CA ILE A 69 5.66 1.18 -6.81
C ILE A 69 5.07 0.22 -7.84
N SER A 70 5.44 -1.06 -7.82
CA SER A 70 4.88 -2.06 -8.73
C SER A 70 3.37 -2.25 -8.53
N THR A 71 2.90 -2.26 -7.29
CA THR A 71 1.46 -2.42 -6.99
C THR A 71 0.67 -1.18 -7.42
N VAL A 72 1.19 0.03 -7.15
CA VAL A 72 0.58 1.28 -7.61
C VAL A 72 0.55 1.34 -9.14
N GLY A 73 1.62 0.94 -9.82
CA GLY A 73 1.67 0.87 -11.28
C GLY A 73 0.63 -0.10 -11.86
N LEU A 74 0.46 -1.28 -11.27
CA LEU A 74 -0.59 -2.24 -11.65
C LEU A 74 -1.99 -1.68 -11.40
N MET A 75 -2.19 -1.00 -10.27
CA MET A 75 -3.47 -0.37 -9.95
C MET A 75 -3.81 0.76 -10.93
N LEU A 76 -2.83 1.60 -11.30
CA LEU A 76 -3.00 2.64 -12.31
C LEU A 76 -3.31 2.05 -13.69
N PHE A 77 -2.65 0.95 -14.05
CA PHE A 77 -2.93 0.23 -15.30
C PHE A 77 -4.37 -0.27 -15.33
N PHE A 78 -4.83 -0.90 -14.24
CA PHE A 78 -6.20 -1.36 -14.11
C PHE A 78 -7.23 -0.22 -14.15
N GLN A 79 -6.92 0.91 -13.52
CA GLN A 79 -7.77 2.11 -13.52
C GLN A 79 -7.88 2.74 -14.91
N ASN A 80 -6.76 2.85 -15.64
CA ASN A 80 -6.77 3.39 -17.00
C ASN A 80 -7.56 2.51 -17.98
N TRP A 81 -7.57 1.19 -17.76
CA TRP A 81 -8.40 0.28 -18.54
C TRP A 81 -9.88 0.39 -18.18
N THR A 82 -10.21 0.27 -16.89
CA THR A 82 -11.61 0.19 -16.43
C THR A 82 -12.30 1.56 -16.34
N GLY A 83 -11.53 2.65 -16.35
CA GLY A 83 -12.02 4.01 -16.11
C GLY A 83 -12.49 4.26 -14.68
N GLN A 84 -12.31 3.29 -13.77
CA GLN A 84 -12.86 3.33 -12.41
C GLN A 84 -11.93 4.08 -11.44
N TRP A 85 -11.80 5.39 -11.62
CA TRP A 85 -11.01 6.27 -10.73
C TRP A 85 -11.52 6.30 -9.28
N ALA A 86 -12.78 5.89 -9.05
CA ALA A 86 -13.32 5.68 -7.71
C ALA A 86 -12.52 4.63 -6.90
N THR A 87 -11.81 3.72 -7.56
CA THR A 87 -10.96 2.73 -6.89
C THR A 87 -9.80 3.36 -6.13
N TRP A 88 -9.45 4.62 -6.40
CA TRP A 88 -8.46 5.36 -5.63
C TRP A 88 -8.87 5.57 -4.16
N ALA A 89 -10.17 5.52 -3.87
CA ALA A 89 -10.70 5.43 -2.50
C ALA A 89 -10.30 4.14 -1.76
N TYR A 90 -9.73 3.15 -2.45
CA TYR A 90 -9.16 1.95 -1.84
C TYR A 90 -7.64 1.88 -2.04
N GLY A 91 -7.05 2.83 -2.78
CA GLY A 91 -5.64 2.81 -3.17
C GLY A 91 -4.68 2.82 -1.98
N TRP A 92 -4.97 3.61 -0.95
CA TRP A 92 -4.12 3.65 0.25
C TRP A 92 -4.09 2.29 0.99
N THR A 93 -5.19 1.54 1.01
CA THR A 93 -5.23 0.21 1.63
C THR A 93 -4.41 -0.80 0.83
N ILE A 94 -4.46 -0.71 -0.51
CA ILE A 94 -3.64 -1.49 -1.43
C ILE A 94 -2.16 -1.14 -1.24
N ILE A 95 -1.81 0.14 -1.08
CA ILE A 95 -0.44 0.59 -0.79
C ILE A 95 0.04 -0.01 0.53
N LEU A 96 -0.76 -0.02 1.60
CA LEU A 96 -0.40 -0.65 2.87
C LEU A 96 -0.18 -2.16 2.73
N MET A 97 -1.02 -2.84 1.95
CA MET A 97 -0.84 -4.26 1.62
C MET A 97 0.45 -4.50 0.83
N ALA A 98 0.78 -3.60 -0.11
CA ALA A 98 2.01 -3.64 -0.88
C ALA A 98 3.24 -3.48 0.02
N VAL A 99 3.22 -2.54 0.97
CA VAL A 99 4.28 -2.39 2.00
C VAL A 99 4.50 -3.71 2.74
N GLY A 100 3.42 -4.35 3.21
CA GLY A 100 3.48 -5.64 3.89
C GLY A 100 4.09 -6.73 3.03
N LEU A 101 3.70 -6.80 1.75
CA LEU A 101 4.26 -7.71 0.77
C LEU A 101 5.77 -7.49 0.59
N GLY A 102 6.22 -6.24 0.48
CA GLY A 102 7.64 -5.88 0.38
C GLY A 102 8.47 -6.33 1.58
N ILE A 103 7.92 -6.24 2.79
CA ILE A 103 8.59 -6.72 4.01
C ILE A 103 8.67 -8.25 4.04
N VAL A 104 7.63 -8.95 3.59
CA VAL A 104 7.65 -10.42 3.47
C VAL A 104 8.70 -10.87 2.46
N ILE A 105 8.79 -10.19 1.31
CA ILE A 105 9.81 -10.47 0.29
C ILE A 105 11.21 -10.18 0.85
N MET A 106 11.40 -9.04 1.53
CA MET A 106 12.66 -8.71 2.21
C MET A 106 13.07 -9.81 3.20
N GLY A 107 12.19 -10.21 4.12
CA GLY A 107 12.51 -11.22 5.13
C GLY A 107 12.75 -12.61 4.54
N ALA A 108 12.07 -12.96 3.44
CA ALA A 108 12.34 -14.20 2.72
C ALA A 108 13.73 -14.20 2.07
N TRP A 109 14.19 -13.05 1.61
CA TRP A 109 15.43 -12.91 0.84
C TRP A 109 16.66 -12.67 1.71
N ALA A 110 16.52 -11.96 2.83
CA ALA A 110 17.57 -11.77 3.84
C ALA A 110 17.86 -13.04 4.67
N GLY A 111 16.95 -14.03 4.67
CA GLY A 111 17.10 -15.30 5.41
C GLY A 111 16.83 -15.19 6.91
N ASP A 112 16.29 -14.06 7.36
CA ASP A 112 16.07 -13.77 8.78
C ASP A 112 14.62 -14.14 9.20
N ARG A 113 14.49 -15.22 9.98
CA ARG A 113 13.19 -15.76 10.42
C ARG A 113 12.41 -14.78 11.29
N GLN A 114 13.10 -13.86 11.98
CA GLN A 114 12.48 -12.82 12.80
C GLN A 114 11.76 -11.78 11.93
N GLN A 115 12.38 -11.33 10.83
CA GLN A 115 11.79 -10.36 9.90
C GLN A 115 10.60 -10.92 9.13
N ARG A 116 10.61 -12.22 8.80
CA ARG A 116 9.46 -12.90 8.19
C ARG A 116 8.21 -12.84 9.07
N HIS A 117 8.36 -13.03 10.39
CA HIS A 117 7.26 -12.92 11.34
C HIS A 117 6.73 -11.48 11.46
N SER A 118 7.62 -10.49 11.46
CA SER A 118 7.24 -9.07 11.44
C SER A 118 6.49 -8.69 10.17
N GLY A 119 6.91 -9.18 9.00
CA GLY A 119 6.20 -8.98 7.73
C GLY A 119 4.80 -9.58 7.73
N TRP A 120 4.63 -10.79 8.29
CA TRP A 120 3.32 -11.43 8.43
C TRP A 120 2.39 -10.68 9.38
N SER A 121 2.93 -10.09 10.46
CA SER A 121 2.16 -9.25 11.38
C SER A 121 1.67 -7.97 10.68
N LEU A 122 2.53 -7.32 9.89
CA LEU A 122 2.13 -6.14 9.10
C LEU A 122 1.15 -6.48 7.98
N MET A 123 1.28 -7.63 7.32
CA MET A 123 0.28 -8.12 6.37
C MET A 123 -1.09 -8.36 7.03
N LYS A 124 -1.11 -8.96 8.22
CA LYS A 124 -2.36 -9.10 9.01
C LYS A 124 -2.96 -7.76 9.38
N VAL A 125 -2.15 -6.82 9.86
CA VAL A 125 -2.62 -5.47 10.20
C VAL A 125 -3.14 -4.74 8.96
N GLY A 126 -2.42 -4.79 7.85
CA GLY A 126 -2.82 -4.21 6.56
C GLY A 126 -4.10 -4.83 6.02
N PHE A 127 -4.27 -6.15 6.14
CA PHE A 127 -5.48 -6.86 5.74
C PHE A 127 -6.68 -6.50 6.61
N VAL A 128 -6.50 -6.44 7.93
CA VAL A 128 -7.54 -5.97 8.85
C VAL A 128 -7.93 -4.53 8.55
N LEU A 129 -6.95 -3.66 8.29
CA LEU A 129 -7.22 -2.27 7.89
C LEU A 129 -7.93 -2.21 6.53
N PHE A 130 -7.53 -3.01 5.55
CA PHE A 130 -8.17 -3.13 4.25
C PHE A 130 -9.64 -3.56 4.40
N VAL A 131 -9.93 -4.54 5.26
CA VAL A 131 -11.30 -4.99 5.51
C VAL A 131 -12.13 -3.90 6.21
N ILE A 132 -11.57 -3.25 7.24
CA ILE A 132 -12.25 -2.17 7.97
C ILE A 132 -12.56 -0.99 7.04
N PHE A 133 -11.55 -0.49 6.33
CA PHE A 133 -11.70 0.64 5.42
C PHE A 133 -12.49 0.26 4.17
N GLY A 134 -12.25 -0.92 3.59
CA GLY A 134 -12.99 -1.44 2.45
C GLY A 134 -14.48 -1.50 2.74
N ALA A 135 -14.88 -2.03 3.90
CA ALA A 135 -16.27 -2.05 4.29
C ALA A 135 -16.81 -0.70 4.78
N PHE A 136 -15.98 0.19 5.35
CA PHE A 136 -16.36 1.57 5.63
C PHE A 136 -16.66 2.33 4.34
N PHE A 137 -15.80 2.23 3.33
CA PHE A 137 -15.96 2.87 2.02
C PHE A 137 -17.03 2.20 1.18
N GLU A 138 -17.24 0.89 1.28
CA GLU A 138 -18.39 0.21 0.67
C GLU A 138 -19.70 0.69 1.31
N GLY A 139 -19.75 0.82 2.64
CA GLY A 139 -20.89 1.42 3.33
C GLY A 139 -21.11 2.92 3.04
N LEU A 140 -20.03 3.68 2.77
CA LEU A 140 -20.10 5.12 2.51
C LEU A 140 -20.38 5.45 1.03
N ILE A 141 -19.79 4.71 0.08
CA ILE A 141 -19.85 4.92 -1.38
C ILE A 141 -21.03 4.18 -2.02
N PHE A 142 -21.37 2.95 -1.61
CA PHE A 142 -22.54 2.21 -2.15
C PHE A 142 -23.88 2.65 -1.51
N ARG A 143 -23.90 3.80 -0.84
CA ARG A 143 -25.16 4.45 -0.40
C ARG A 143 -26.11 4.79 -1.55
N SER A 144 -25.65 4.68 -2.81
CA SER A 144 -26.44 4.97 -4.01
C SER A 144 -27.11 3.76 -4.68
N GLY A 145 -27.03 2.53 -4.12
CA GLY A 145 -27.65 1.35 -4.74
C GLY A 145 -28.41 0.50 -3.73
N ASN A 146 -29.74 0.40 -3.90
CA ASN A 146 -30.70 -0.37 -3.10
C ASN A 146 -30.42 -1.89 -3.06
N SER A 147 -29.33 -2.32 -2.43
CA SER A 147 -29.00 -3.74 -2.28
C SER A 147 -28.97 -4.11 -0.81
N VAL A 148 -29.86 -5.03 -0.41
CA VAL A 148 -30.06 -5.60 0.94
C VAL A 148 -28.75 -6.04 1.62
N VAL A 149 -27.71 -6.30 0.83
CA VAL A 149 -26.35 -6.64 1.24
C VAL A 149 -25.65 -5.53 2.05
N SER A 150 -25.89 -4.25 1.75
CA SER A 150 -25.25 -3.12 2.45
C SER A 150 -25.75 -2.95 3.89
N GLN A 151 -27.00 -3.35 4.17
CA GLN A 151 -27.61 -3.27 5.50
C GLN A 151 -27.05 -4.32 6.47
N PHE A 152 -26.62 -5.48 5.96
CA PHE A 152 -26.03 -6.56 6.78
C PHE A 152 -24.51 -6.51 6.87
N LEU A 153 -23.83 -5.91 5.88
CA LEU A 153 -22.36 -5.76 5.88
C LEU A 153 -21.86 -4.92 7.06
N PHE A 154 -22.52 -3.81 7.37
CA PHE A 154 -22.09 -2.91 8.45
C PHE A 154 -22.14 -3.59 9.84
N PRO A 155 -23.25 -4.23 10.27
CA PRO A 155 -23.30 -4.98 11.52
C PRO A 155 -22.27 -6.11 11.61
N VAL A 156 -22.13 -6.90 10.53
CA VAL A 156 -21.20 -8.05 10.50
C VAL A 156 -19.76 -7.57 10.62
N LEU A 157 -19.40 -6.50 9.93
CA LEU A 157 -18.08 -5.88 10.06
C LEU A 157 -17.82 -5.41 11.49
N LEU A 158 -18.80 -4.74 12.12
CA LEU A 158 -18.68 -4.24 13.48
C LEU A 158 -18.48 -5.39 14.48
N ILE A 159 -19.15 -6.52 14.26
CA ILE A 159 -18.98 -7.77 15.03
C ILE A 159 -17.56 -8.32 14.84
N VAL A 160 -17.07 -8.42 13.60
CA VAL A 160 -15.73 -8.95 13.30
C VAL A 160 -14.63 -8.06 13.90
N VAL A 161 -14.77 -6.74 13.79
CA VAL A 161 -13.84 -5.77 14.38
C VAL A 161 -13.90 -5.80 15.90
N GLY A 162 -15.09 -5.87 16.49
CA GLY A 162 -15.27 -6.02 17.93
C GLY A 162 -14.61 -7.30 18.45
N LEU A 163 -14.80 -8.42 17.74
CA LEU A 163 -14.18 -9.70 18.08
C LEU A 163 -12.65 -9.64 17.94
N TYR A 164 -12.14 -8.99 16.89
CA TYR A 164 -10.71 -8.79 16.69
C TYR A 164 -10.07 -7.95 17.81
N LEU A 165 -10.75 -6.88 18.25
CA LEU A 165 -10.30 -6.05 19.37
C LEU A 165 -10.31 -6.81 20.70
N LEU A 166 -11.32 -7.67 20.92
CA LEU A 166 -11.37 -8.57 22.07
C LEU A 166 -10.16 -9.52 22.07
N VAL A 167 -9.90 -10.21 20.96
CA VAL A 167 -8.78 -11.15 20.85
C VAL A 167 -7.43 -10.45 21.02
N ARG A 168 -7.26 -9.24 20.48
CA ARG A 168 -6.01 -8.47 20.62
C ARG A 168 -5.78 -7.99 22.06
N ARG A 169 -6.84 -7.69 22.81
CA ARG A 169 -6.77 -7.30 24.22
C ARG A 169 -6.52 -8.49 25.15
N PHE A 170 -6.91 -9.70 24.74
CA PHE A 170 -6.62 -10.95 25.45
C PHE A 170 -5.30 -11.62 25.02
N GLY A 171 -4.49 -10.99 24.17
CA GLY A 171 -3.10 -11.42 23.95
C GLY A 171 -2.33 -11.36 25.28
N PRO A 172 -1.55 -12.40 25.66
CA PRO A 172 -0.84 -12.43 26.94
C PRO A 172 0.01 -11.17 27.10
N GLY A 173 -0.31 -10.34 28.08
CA GLY A 173 0.54 -9.21 28.43
C GLY A 173 1.95 -9.72 28.74
N PRO A 174 3.02 -8.98 28.41
CA PRO A 174 4.37 -9.34 28.84
C PRO A 174 4.34 -9.49 30.36
N VAL A 175 4.53 -10.72 30.86
CA VAL A 175 4.75 -10.95 32.28
C VAL A 175 6.05 -10.23 32.59
N GLN A 176 5.96 -9.06 33.23
CA GLN A 176 7.14 -8.40 33.77
C GLN A 176 7.76 -9.38 34.76
N PRO A 177 9.01 -9.83 34.55
CA PRO A 177 9.72 -10.56 35.59
C PRO A 177 9.79 -9.61 36.80
N VAL A 178 9.15 -9.99 37.90
CA VAL A 178 9.34 -9.29 39.17
C VAL A 178 10.83 -9.33 39.44
N ALA A 179 11.48 -8.16 39.42
CA ALA A 179 12.87 -8.05 39.79
C ALA A 179 13.02 -8.58 41.22
N PRO A 180 13.93 -9.52 41.50
CA PRO A 180 14.16 -9.96 42.86
C PRO A 180 14.53 -8.75 43.71
N PRO A 181 14.04 -8.67 44.98
CA PRO A 181 14.37 -7.56 45.85
C PRO A 181 15.88 -7.42 45.91
N SER A 182 16.39 -6.26 45.48
CA SER A 182 17.79 -5.91 45.65
C SER A 182 18.06 -5.91 47.15
N THR A 183 18.77 -6.92 47.64
CA THR A 183 19.33 -6.95 48.98
C THR A 183 20.46 -5.93 49.04
N THR A 184 20.09 -4.66 49.00
CA THR A 184 20.99 -3.53 49.20
C THR A 184 20.90 -3.15 50.66
N GLY A 185 22.00 -3.41 51.38
CA GLY A 185 22.44 -2.65 52.54
C GLY A 185 21.44 -2.46 53.68
N ASN A 186 21.48 -3.37 54.66
CA ASN A 186 21.27 -2.93 56.04
C ASN A 186 22.65 -2.80 56.69
N ASP A 187 23.13 -1.56 56.63
CA ASP A 187 24.43 -1.07 57.04
C ASP A 187 24.54 -0.96 58.57
N ASN A 188 24.28 -2.01 59.34
CA ASN A 188 24.28 -1.94 60.82
C ASN A 188 24.74 -3.22 61.56
N ALA A 189 25.81 -3.89 61.09
CA ALA A 189 26.51 -4.89 61.91
C ALA A 189 27.85 -4.31 62.40
N ALA A 190 27.98 -4.22 63.73
CA ALA A 190 29.01 -3.52 64.51
C ALA A 190 30.49 -3.77 64.12
N PRO A 191 31.41 -2.83 64.41
CA PRO A 191 32.85 -3.09 64.27
C PRO A 191 33.31 -4.16 65.26
N PRO A 192 34.28 -5.03 64.89
CA PRO A 192 34.80 -6.05 65.79
C PRO A 192 35.52 -5.45 67.00
N PRO A 193 35.45 -6.08 68.18
CA PRO A 193 36.12 -5.58 69.38
C PRO A 193 37.65 -5.60 69.20
N GLN A 194 38.27 -4.45 69.44
CA GLN A 194 39.73 -4.32 69.50
C GLN A 194 40.24 -5.10 70.72
N ALA A 195 41.17 -6.03 70.49
CA ALA A 195 41.81 -6.81 71.55
C ALA A 195 42.84 -5.95 72.31
N PRO A 196 42.84 -5.96 73.65
CA PRO A 196 43.97 -5.50 74.45
C PRO A 196 44.86 -6.68 74.88
N GLY A 197 46.17 -6.61 74.61
CA GLY A 197 47.18 -7.53 75.14
C GLY A 197 48.24 -7.93 74.14
#